data_AF-A0A8U0A4S0-F1
#
_entry.id   AF-A0A8U0A4S0-F1
#
_cell.length_a   1.000
_cell.length_b   1.000
_cell.length_c   1.000
_cell.angle_alpha   90.00
_cell.angle_beta   90.00
_cell.angle_gamma   90.00
#
_symmetry.space_group_name_H-M   'P 1'
#
loop_
_entity.id
_entity.type
_entity.pdbx_description
1 polymer ?
#
loop_
_entity_poly.entity_id
_entity_poly.type
_entity_poly.pdbx_seq_one_letter_code
_entity_poly.pdbx_strand_id
1 'polypeptide(L)' 'MSRFEHPYVLVLVPIAAVLLGLSAVAQALGANQVAGFLVLYSMAALIICSIGYAALLTLKYSTRILQQWRMQRSEMN' A
#
# COMPACT_ATOMS: atom_id res chain seq x y z
N MET A 1 -2.95 9.91 -18.32
CA MET A 1 -2.00 8.85 -17.89
C MET A 1 -1.78 8.94 -16.37
N SER A 2 -2.38 8.05 -15.56
CA SER A 2 -2.32 8.03 -14.08
C SER A 2 -1.37 6.92 -13.56
N ARG A 3 -0.30 6.61 -14.30
CA ARG A 3 0.43 5.34 -14.17
C ARG A 3 1.50 5.32 -13.07
N PHE A 4 1.76 6.43 -12.37
CA PHE A 4 2.94 6.56 -11.49
C PHE A 4 2.75 7.42 -10.25
N GLU A 5 1.54 7.62 -9.71
CA GLU A 5 1.41 8.55 -8.57
C GLU A 5 1.92 7.99 -7.24
N HIS A 6 2.00 6.66 -7.05
CA HIS A 6 2.42 6.08 -5.77
C HIS A 6 3.37 4.87 -5.92
N PRO A 7 4.57 5.06 -6.53
CA PRO A 7 5.53 3.98 -6.74
C PRO A 7 5.96 3.32 -5.41
N TYR A 8 6.06 4.08 -4.33
CA TYR A 8 6.48 3.56 -3.02
C TYR A 8 5.47 2.57 -2.40
N VAL A 9 4.17 2.77 -2.63
CA VAL A 9 3.12 1.90 -2.07
C VAL A 9 2.99 0.61 -2.87
N LEU A 10 3.14 0.68 -4.19
CA LEU A 10 3.13 -0.51 -5.05
C LEU A 10 4.40 -1.36 -4.90
N VAL A 11 5.54 -0.76 -4.53
CA VAL A 11 6.81 -1.47 -4.29
C VAL A 11 6.77 -2.28 -2.98
N LEU A 12 5.95 -1.90 -2.00
CA LEU A 12 5.76 -2.66 -0.77
C LEU A 12 5.10 -4.03 -0.98
N VAL A 13 4.27 -4.17 -2.02
CA VAL A 13 3.57 -5.43 -2.36
C VAL A 13 4.53 -6.55 -2.78
N PRO A 14 5.44 -6.37 -3.76
CA PRO A 14 6.41 -7.40 -4.12
C PRO A 14 7.40 -7.67 -2.97
N ILE A 15 7.76 -6.67 -2.17
CA ILE A 15 8.61 -6.87 -0.98
C ILE A 15 7.91 -7.79 0.03
N ALA A 16 6.63 -7.56 0.31
CA ALA A 16 5.84 -8.44 1.18
C ALA A 16 5.71 -9.86 0.62
N ALA A 17 5.55 -10.01 -0.70
CA ALA A 17 5.52 -11.32 -1.36
C ALA A 17 6.86 -12.07 -1.23
N VAL A 18 7.99 -11.37 -1.39
CA VAL A 18 9.33 -11.95 -1.21
C VAL A 18 9.55 -12.37 0.24
N LEU A 19 9.15 -11.55 1.22
CA LEU A 19 9.24 -11.87 2.64
C LEU A 19 8.40 -13.10 3.02
N LEU A 20 7.19 -13.23 2.47
CA LEU A 20 6.35 -14.40 2.66
C LEU A 20 6.99 -15.66 2.06
N GLY A 21 7.57 -15.57 0.86
CA GLY A 21 8.32 -16.65 0.24
C GLY A 21 9.51 -17.10 1.09
N LEU A 22 10.30 -16.16 1.61
CA LEU A 22 11.41 -16.43 2.53
C LEU A 22 10.94 -17.08 3.84
N SER A 23 9.77 -16.69 4.34
CA SER A 23 9.20 -17.29 5.56
C SER A 23 8.84 -18.77 5.37
N ALA A 24 8.31 -19.14 4.19
CA ALA A 24 8.00 -20.53 3.85
C ALA A 24 9.27 -21.39 3.73
N VAL A 25 10.33 -20.84 3.13
CA VAL A 25 11.64 -21.51 3.04
C VAL A 25 12.29 -21.67 4.43
N ALA A 26 12.20 -20.66 5.29
CA ALA A 26 12.70 -20.74 6.66
C ALA A 26 11.97 -21.78 7.51
N GLN A 27 10.65 -21.92 7.33
CA GLN A 27 9.86 -23.00 7.93
C GLN A 27 10.30 -24.38 7.45
N ALA A 28 10.54 -24.54 6.14
CA ALA A 28 11.01 -25.80 5.57
C ALA A 28 12.41 -26.21 6.11
N LEU A 29 13.24 -25.24 6.51
CA LEU A 29 14.56 -25.47 7.12
C LEU A 29 14.51 -25.67 8.65
N GLY A 30 13.32 -25.70 9.27
CA GLY A 30 13.14 -25.88 10.71
C GLY A 30 13.43 -24.65 11.57
N ALA A 31 13.69 -23.49 10.96
CA ALA A 31 13.98 -22.23 11.65
C ALA A 31 12.68 -21.50 12.06
N ASN A 32 11.84 -22.15 12.87
CA ASN A 32 10.49 -21.68 13.19
C ASN A 32 10.44 -20.30 13.87
N GLN A 33 11.43 -19.95 14.70
CA GLN A 33 11.47 -18.61 15.33
C GLN A 33 11.72 -17.51 14.30
N VAL A 34 12.63 -17.74 13.35
CA VAL A 34 12.95 -16.79 12.27
C VAL A 34 11.77 -16.65 11.33
N ALA A 35 11.12 -17.76 10.98
CA ALA A 35 9.91 -17.73 10.16
C ALA A 35 8.75 -16.97 10.82
N GLY A 36 8.53 -17.16 12.13
CA GLY A 36 7.54 -16.40 12.89
C GLY A 36 7.80 -14.89 12.87
N PHE A 37 9.06 -14.49 13.05
CA PHE A 37 9.46 -13.07 12.97
C PHE A 37 9.24 -12.49 11.56
N LEU A 38 9.62 -13.23 10.51
CA LEU A 38 9.40 -12.84 9.12
C LEU A 38 7.91 -12.66 8.79
N VAL A 39 7.04 -13.54 9.29
CA VAL A 39 5.59 -13.42 9.11
C VAL A 39 5.07 -12.17 9.79
N LEU A 40 5.43 -11.93 11.05
CA LEU A 40 5.01 -10.72 11.79
C LEU A 40 5.49 -9.43 11.09
N TYR A 41 6.73 -9.42 10.61
CA TYR A 41 7.30 -8.29 9.87
C TYR A 41 6.56 -8.04 8.54
N SER A 42 6.23 -9.10 7.80
CA SER A 42 5.47 -9.01 6.55
C SER A 42 4.06 -8.46 6.78
N MET A 43 3.39 -8.87 7.87
CA MET A 43 2.05 -8.38 8.22
C MET A 43 2.09 -6.90 8.61
N ALA A 44 3.08 -6.47 9.38
CA ALA A 44 3.26 -5.05 9.70
C ALA A 44 3.47 -4.21 8.42
N ALA A 45 4.29 -4.68 7.48
CA ALA A 45 4.50 -4.01 6.20
C ALA A 45 3.20 -3.89 5.38
N LEU A 46 2.36 -4.94 5.36
CA LEU A 46 1.07 -4.92 4.68
C LEU A 46 0.07 -3.94 5.32
N ILE A 47 0.03 -3.87 6.66
CA ILE A 47 -0.83 -2.93 7.40
C ILE A 47 -0.42 -1.49 7.10
N ILE A 48 0.87 -1.17 7.15
CA ILE A 48 1.37 0.17 6.84
C ILE A 48 1.04 0.53 5.38
N CYS A 49 1.20 -0.43 4.47
CA CYS A 49 0.87 -0.27 3.06
C CYS A 49 -0.62 0.02 2.83
N SER A 50 -1.52 -0.72 3.50
CA SER A 50 -2.97 -0.52 3.35
C SER A 50 -3.43 0.82 3.92
N ILE A 51 -2.89 1.24 5.06
CA ILE A 51 -3.18 2.55 5.67
C ILE A 51 -2.67 3.68 4.77
N GLY A 52 -1.43 3.57 4.27
CA GLY A 52 -0.85 4.56 3.36
C GLY A 52 -1.64 4.69 2.07
N TYR A 53 -2.07 3.56 1.49
CA TYR A 53 -2.92 3.56 0.30
C TYR A 53 -4.28 4.19 0.55
N ALA A 54 -4.94 3.84 1.67
CA ALA A 54 -6.23 4.40 2.03
C ALA A 54 -6.16 5.93 2.25
N ALA A 55 -5.11 6.41 2.91
CA ALA A 55 -4.88 7.84 3.13
C ALA A 55 -4.65 8.60 1.82
N LEU A 56 -3.93 8.02 0.87
CA LEU A 56 -3.73 8.63 -0.45
C LEU A 56 -5.00 8.61 -1.29
N LEU A 57 -5.78 7.52 -1.21
CA LEU A 57 -7.06 7.40 -1.91
C LEU A 57 -8.07 8.45 -1.41
N THR A 58 -8.16 8.65 -0.10
CA THR A 58 -9.05 9.66 0.49
C THR A 58 -8.62 11.07 0.10
N LEU A 59 -7.32 11.36 0.08
CA LEU A 59 -6.78 12.64 -0.39
C LEU A 59 -7.14 12.91 -1.86
N LYS A 60 -6.98 11.90 -2.73
CA LYS A 60 -7.32 11.99 -4.16
C LYS A 60 -8.82 12.18 -4.39
N TYR A 61 -9.66 11.51 -3.59
CA TYR A 61 -11.11 11.71 -3.61
C TYR A 61 -11.48 13.13 -3.20
N SER A 62 -10.90 13.63 -2.10
CA SER A 62 -11.11 15.00 -1.63
C SER A 62 -10.71 16.03 -2.69
N THR A 63 -9.54 15.88 -3.33
CA THR A 63 -9.09 16.80 -4.38
C THR A 63 -9.97 16.76 -5.62
N ARG A 64 -10.46 15.59 -6.04
CA ARG A 64 -11.40 15.50 -7.18
C ARG A 64 -12.74 16.16 -6.88
N ILE A 65 -13.28 15.96 -5.68
CA ILE A 65 -14.53 16.61 -5.26
C ILE A 65 -14.35 18.14 -5.24
N LEU A 66 -13.23 18.62 -4.70
CA LEU A 66 -12.89 20.06 -4.70
C LEU A 66 -12.73 20.63 -6.12
N GLN A 67 -12.12 19.89 -7.04
CA GLN A 67 -11.99 20.29 -8.44
C GLN A 67 -13.35 20.36 -9.14
N GLN A 68 -14.22 19.37 -8.94
CA GLN A 68 -15.58 19.37 -9.51
C GLN A 68 -16.42 20.53 -8.99
N TRP A 69 -16.37 20.79 -7.68
CA TRP A 69 -17.03 21.95 -7.07
C TRP A 69 -16.55 23.28 -7.64
N ARG A 70 -15.25 23.41 -7.92
CA ARG A 70 -14.69 24.63 -8.50
C ARG A 70 -15.16 24.84 -9.94
N MET A 71 -15.24 23.79 -10.76
CA MET A 71 -15.72 23.89 -12.15
C MET A 71 -17.20 24.28 -12.20
N GLN A 72 -18.04 23.69 -11.35
CA GLN A 72 -19.48 24.04 -11.29
C GLN A 72 -19.73 25.51 -10.93
N ARG A 73 -18.95 26.08 -10.01
CA ARG A 73 -19.06 27.51 -9.71
C ARG A 73 -18.60 28.41 -10.86
N SER A 74 -17.69 27.93 -11.70
CA SER A 74 -17.16 28.72 -12.82
C SER A 74 -18.08 28.70 -14.04
N GLU A 75 -18.98 27.72 -14.16
CA GLU A 75 -20.00 27.66 -15.23
C GLU A 75 -21.28 28.44 -14.88
N MET A 76 -21.49 28.79 -13.60
CA MET A 76 -22.65 29.56 -13.14
C MET A 76 -22.43 31.09 -13.14
N ASN A 77 -21.23 31.57 -13.46
CA ASN A 77 -20.85 32.97 -13.57
C ASN A 77 -20.51 33.32 -15.02
#